data_AF-A0AAU1IAV1-F1
#
_entry.id   AF-A0AAU1IAV1-F1
#
_cell.length_a   1.000
_cell.length_b   1.000
_cell.length_c   1.000
_cell.angle_alpha   90.00
_cell.angle_beta   90.00
_cell.angle_gamma   90.00
#
_symmetry.space_group_name_H-M   'P 1'
#
loop_
_entity.id
_entity.type
_entity.pdbx_description
1 polymer ?
#
loop_
_entity_poly.entity_id
_entity_poly.type
_entity_poly.pdbx_seq_one_letter_code
_entity_poly.pdbx_strand_id
1 'polypeptide(L)'
;MDESQSAVAEPTRFVRFLRERGYAFSSEPGLATASGPGCLISAAGHTVACAVMTVEQTFNLYAFLDGFEETADRLGSLRNQGLPLVVVVESDPDSLFFPTPGDRLLDTLLHGDVPRELYDDPPQSSWSPRGDERPERRLVDAHPHISAVAVVVHNSHAHQWLRDRFEARPESFDSTREGMDAMVAEILEAPQGGSLSLHIFETLGGTALLLPREVFDGPMDRRWIPNTDRTRLLPPDES
;
A
#
# COMPACT_ATOMS: atom_id res chain seq x y z
N MET A 1 33.93 -6.42 27.52
CA MET A 1 32.66 -7.14 27.66
C MET A 1 31.70 -6.41 26.76
N ASP A 2 31.33 -7.05 25.65
CA ASP A 2 30.42 -6.49 24.64
C ASP A 2 29.00 -6.47 25.17
N GLU A 3 28.45 -5.28 25.38
CA GLU A 3 27.00 -5.06 25.41
C GLU A 3 26.61 -4.35 24.12
N SER A 4 26.72 -5.07 23.01
CA SER A 4 26.00 -4.75 21.78
C SER A 4 24.52 -5.05 22.03
N GLN A 5 23.83 -4.14 22.72
CA GLN A 5 22.37 -4.06 22.70
C GLN A 5 21.98 -3.74 21.25
N SER A 6 21.80 -4.79 20.46
CA SER A 6 21.19 -4.70 19.15
C SER A 6 19.80 -4.13 19.39
N ALA A 7 19.60 -2.85 19.03
CA ALA A 7 18.28 -2.24 19.03
C ALA A 7 17.39 -3.17 18.21
N VAL A 8 16.44 -3.82 18.86
CA VAL A 8 15.47 -4.68 18.17
C VAL A 8 14.68 -3.75 17.28
N ALA A 9 15.02 -3.74 15.99
CA ALA A 9 14.32 -2.94 15.00
C ALA A 9 12.82 -3.20 15.14
N GLU A 10 12.03 -2.13 15.22
CA GLU A 10 10.60 -2.27 15.36
C GLU A 10 10.06 -3.13 14.20
N PRO A 11 9.17 -4.09 14.47
CA PRO A 11 8.57 -4.89 13.42
C PRO A 11 7.83 -3.96 12.46
N THR A 12 7.94 -4.22 11.15
CA THR A 12 7.25 -3.42 10.15
C THR A 12 5.74 -3.43 10.38
N ARG A 13 5.02 -2.44 9.85
CA ARG A 13 3.57 -2.32 10.10
C ARG A 13 2.83 -3.54 9.58
N PHE A 14 3.26 -4.08 8.45
CA PHE A 14 2.71 -5.31 7.91
C PHE A 14 2.91 -6.50 8.87
N VAL A 15 4.10 -6.67 9.46
CA VAL A 15 4.33 -7.72 10.47
C VAL A 15 3.40 -7.52 11.69
N ARG A 16 3.19 -6.28 12.12
CA ARG A 16 2.24 -5.97 13.18
C ARG A 16 0.81 -6.34 12.78
N PHE A 17 0.37 -5.96 11.58
CA PHE A 17 -0.93 -6.34 11.01
C PHE A 17 -1.11 -7.87 11.01
N LEU A 18 -0.10 -8.64 10.55
CA LEU A 18 -0.18 -10.10 10.52
C LEU A 18 -0.39 -10.69 11.92
N ARG A 19 0.35 -10.19 12.92
CA ARG A 19 0.21 -10.62 14.32
C ARG A 19 -1.15 -10.27 14.90
N GLU A 20 -1.64 -9.06 14.69
CA GLU A 20 -2.95 -8.59 15.18
C GLU A 20 -4.10 -9.41 14.59
N ARG A 21 -3.96 -9.86 13.34
CA ARG A 21 -4.96 -10.70 12.66
C ARG A 21 -4.76 -12.21 12.91
N GLY A 22 -3.74 -12.61 13.66
CA GLY A 22 -3.46 -14.02 13.94
C GLY A 22 -3.01 -14.83 12.72
N TYR A 23 -2.47 -14.17 11.70
CA TYR A 23 -1.88 -14.88 10.55
C TYR A 23 -0.60 -15.58 10.97
N ALA A 24 -0.46 -16.86 10.57
CA ALA A 24 0.81 -17.54 10.66
C ALA A 24 1.72 -17.04 9.53
N PHE A 25 2.96 -16.67 9.85
CA PHE A 25 3.92 -16.25 8.82
C PHE A 25 5.34 -16.67 9.19
N SER A 26 6.16 -16.89 8.17
CA SER A 26 7.59 -17.14 8.30
C SER A 26 8.38 -16.16 7.44
N SER A 27 9.49 -15.65 7.97
CA SER A 27 10.42 -14.81 7.20
C SER A 27 11.05 -15.62 6.06
N GLU A 28 11.09 -15.03 4.88
CA GLU A 28 11.71 -15.60 3.68
C GLU A 28 12.83 -14.66 3.23
N PRO A 29 14.09 -14.90 3.63
CA PRO A 29 15.19 -13.96 3.38
C PRO A 29 15.42 -13.67 1.89
N GLY A 30 15.10 -14.62 1.00
CA GLY A 30 15.21 -14.43 -0.45
C GLY A 30 14.24 -13.38 -1.03
N LEU A 31 13.17 -13.08 -0.29
CA LEU A 31 12.17 -12.07 -0.63
C LEU A 31 12.39 -10.73 0.07
N ALA A 32 13.37 -10.63 0.97
CA ALA A 32 13.68 -9.37 1.63
C ALA A 32 14.17 -8.34 0.59
N THR A 33 13.69 -7.11 0.73
CA THR A 33 14.09 -5.95 -0.07
C THR A 33 15.01 -5.07 0.78
N ALA A 34 15.61 -4.04 0.18
CA ALA A 34 16.30 -3.01 0.96
C ALA A 34 15.36 -2.30 1.96
N SER A 35 14.05 -2.30 1.66
CA SER A 35 13.05 -1.50 2.37
C SER A 35 12.20 -2.29 3.36
N GLY A 36 12.25 -3.63 3.35
CA GLY A 36 11.37 -4.43 4.19
C GLY A 36 11.56 -5.94 4.09
N PRO A 37 10.93 -6.70 5.00
CA PRO A 37 11.02 -8.15 5.02
C PRO A 37 10.24 -8.78 3.87
N GLY A 38 10.69 -9.95 3.46
CA GLY A 38 9.88 -10.89 2.71
C GLY A 38 9.34 -11.99 3.62
N CYS A 39 8.12 -12.46 3.39
CA CYS A 39 7.51 -13.51 4.18
C CYS A 39 6.57 -14.41 3.38
N LEU A 40 6.41 -15.64 3.87
CA LEU A 40 5.32 -16.53 3.49
C LEU A 40 4.24 -16.46 4.57
N ILE A 41 3.00 -16.24 4.15
CA ILE A 41 1.84 -16.13 5.03
C ILE A 41 0.97 -17.35 4.81
N SER A 42 0.49 -17.95 5.89
CA SER A 42 -0.49 -19.02 5.87
C SER A 42 -1.81 -18.54 6.48
N ALA A 43 -2.87 -18.59 5.67
CA ALA A 43 -4.20 -18.07 5.99
C ALA A 43 -5.27 -18.95 5.34
N ALA A 44 -6.25 -19.41 6.12
CA ALA A 44 -7.37 -20.24 5.62
C ALA A 44 -6.95 -21.47 4.79
N GLY A 45 -5.79 -22.07 5.08
CA GLY A 45 -5.24 -23.21 4.32
C GLY A 45 -4.49 -22.83 3.04
N HIS A 46 -4.39 -21.55 2.72
CA HIS A 46 -3.62 -21.01 1.61
C HIS A 46 -2.25 -20.51 2.08
N THR A 47 -1.27 -20.55 1.18
CA THR A 47 0.04 -19.92 1.37
C THR A 47 0.23 -18.82 0.34
N VAL A 48 0.66 -17.65 0.78
CA VAL A 48 0.87 -16.46 -0.06
C VAL A 48 2.28 -15.92 0.21
N ALA A 49 3.00 -15.56 -0.86
CA ALA A 49 4.30 -14.91 -0.74
C ALA A 49 4.14 -13.40 -0.78
N CYS A 50 4.71 -12.72 0.19
CA CYS A 50 4.67 -11.28 0.33
C CYS A 50 6.09 -10.71 0.40
N ALA A 51 6.32 -9.62 -0.33
CA ALA A 51 7.52 -8.82 -0.19
C ALA A 51 7.13 -7.37 0.09
N VAL A 52 7.75 -6.78 1.12
CA VAL A 52 7.41 -5.45 1.62
C VAL A 52 8.33 -4.41 0.97
N MET A 53 7.75 -3.33 0.48
CA MET A 53 8.41 -2.08 0.14
C MET A 53 7.87 -0.94 1.00
N THR A 54 8.71 0.04 1.26
CA THR A 54 8.35 1.23 2.05
C THR A 54 8.43 2.46 1.14
N VAL A 55 7.42 3.32 1.22
CA VAL A 55 7.38 4.60 0.52
C VAL A 55 7.57 5.72 1.53
N GLU A 56 8.51 6.62 1.25
CA GLU A 56 8.83 7.75 2.12
C GLU A 56 7.69 8.78 2.22
N GLN A 57 7.78 9.70 3.19
CA GLN A 57 6.74 10.68 3.55
C GLN A 57 6.25 11.54 2.37
N THR A 58 7.13 11.85 1.42
CA THR A 58 6.77 12.48 0.15
C THR A 58 6.70 11.41 -0.93
N PHE A 59 5.50 11.19 -1.49
CA PHE A 59 5.32 10.27 -2.60
C PHE A 59 6.17 10.73 -3.80
N ASN A 60 7.23 9.97 -4.08
CA ASN A 60 8.03 10.13 -5.27
C ASN A 60 7.72 8.95 -6.21
N LEU A 61 7.13 9.26 -7.36
CA LEU A 61 6.71 8.25 -8.33
C LEU A 61 7.89 7.38 -8.80
N TYR A 62 9.07 7.97 -9.04
CA TYR A 62 10.25 7.22 -9.49
C TYR A 62 10.74 6.26 -8.42
N ALA A 63 10.85 6.73 -7.17
CA ALA A 63 11.25 5.88 -6.06
C ALA A 63 10.23 4.74 -5.82
N PHE A 64 8.93 5.03 -6.00
CA PHE A 64 7.89 4.03 -5.95
C PHE A 64 8.06 2.97 -7.06
N LEU A 65 8.24 3.39 -8.31
CA LEU A 65 8.37 2.47 -9.44
C LEU A 65 9.64 1.61 -9.34
N ASP A 66 10.77 2.20 -8.95
CA ASP A 66 12.02 1.47 -8.75
C ASP A 66 11.90 0.45 -7.61
N GLY A 67 11.30 0.84 -6.48
CA GLY A 67 11.03 -0.07 -5.36
C GLY A 67 10.04 -1.16 -5.73
N PHE A 68 9.03 -0.85 -6.54
CA PHE A 68 8.07 -1.83 -7.06
C PHE A 68 8.75 -2.85 -7.97
N GLU A 69 9.57 -2.39 -8.93
CA GLU A 69 10.32 -3.25 -9.86
C GLU A 69 11.24 -4.22 -9.10
N GLU A 70 12.01 -3.70 -8.13
CA GLU A 70 12.85 -4.53 -7.26
C GLU A 70 12.03 -5.59 -6.50
N THR A 71 10.92 -5.17 -5.90
CA THR A 71 10.08 -6.04 -5.07
C THR A 71 9.38 -7.11 -5.90
N ALA A 72 8.86 -6.73 -7.08
CA ALA A 72 8.21 -7.64 -8.01
C ALA A 72 9.18 -8.67 -8.59
N ASP A 73 10.43 -8.28 -8.86
CA ASP A 73 11.47 -9.19 -9.33
C ASP A 73 11.88 -10.23 -8.27
N ARG A 74 11.98 -9.80 -7.00
CA ARG A 74 12.22 -10.72 -5.87
C ARG A 74 11.13 -11.78 -5.79
N LEU A 75 9.86 -11.37 -5.84
CA LEU A 75 8.71 -12.27 -5.86
C LEU A 75 8.70 -13.19 -7.09
N GLY A 76 9.17 -12.68 -8.23
CA GLY A 76 9.28 -13.44 -9.48
C GLY A 76 10.12 -14.73 -9.36
N SER A 77 11.03 -14.82 -8.39
CA SER A 77 11.79 -16.04 -8.08
C SER A 77 10.91 -17.21 -7.60
N LEU A 78 9.72 -16.93 -7.05
CA LEU A 78 8.78 -17.91 -6.53
C LEU A 78 7.63 -18.25 -7.48
N ARG A 79 7.59 -17.66 -8.69
CA ARG A 79 6.48 -17.82 -9.64
C ARG A 79 6.15 -19.28 -9.99
N ASN A 80 7.15 -20.17 -9.94
CA ASN A 80 6.98 -21.59 -10.26
C ASN A 80 6.49 -22.44 -9.08
N GLN A 81 6.32 -21.85 -7.90
CA GLN A 81 5.93 -22.58 -6.68
C GLN A 81 4.41 -22.70 -6.50
N GLY A 82 3.62 -22.15 -7.42
CA GLY A 82 2.16 -22.25 -7.33
C GLY A 82 1.56 -21.38 -6.21
N LEU A 83 2.23 -20.29 -5.85
CA LEU A 83 1.81 -19.38 -4.78
C LEU A 83 1.33 -18.04 -5.37
N PRO A 84 0.26 -17.42 -4.83
CA PRO A 84 -0.04 -16.03 -5.09
C PRO A 84 1.10 -15.13 -4.58
N LEU A 85 1.45 -14.11 -5.36
CA LEU A 85 2.58 -13.21 -5.10
C LEU A 85 2.06 -11.80 -4.87
N VAL A 86 2.32 -11.23 -3.69
CA VAL A 86 1.76 -9.93 -3.28
C VAL A 86 2.87 -8.94 -2.94
N VAL A 87 2.87 -7.79 -3.63
CA VAL A 87 3.70 -6.65 -3.23
C VAL A 87 2.99 -5.92 -2.11
N VAL A 88 3.64 -5.72 -0.97
CA VAL A 88 3.10 -4.98 0.16
C VAL A 88 3.74 -3.62 0.23
N VAL A 89 2.93 -2.57 0.23
CA VAL A 89 3.38 -1.18 0.27
C VAL A 89 3.08 -0.60 1.64
N GLU A 90 4.12 -0.24 2.39
CA GLU A 90 3.99 0.52 3.63
C GLU A 90 4.23 2.01 3.34
N SER A 91 3.27 2.87 3.69
CA SER A 91 3.47 4.32 3.73
C SER A 91 3.61 4.81 5.17
N ASP A 92 4.26 5.96 5.36
CA ASP A 92 4.31 6.62 6.66
C ASP A 92 2.89 7.06 7.10
N PRO A 93 2.42 6.76 8.32
CA PRO A 93 1.12 7.18 8.84
C PRO A 93 0.97 8.71 8.90
N ASP A 94 2.07 9.46 8.98
CA ASP A 94 2.08 10.92 8.95
C ASP A 94 2.12 11.47 7.51
N SER A 95 2.26 10.60 6.50
CA SER A 95 2.07 10.99 5.11
C SER A 95 0.59 11.25 4.86
N LEU A 96 0.22 12.54 4.98
CA LEU A 96 -1.12 13.09 4.71
C LEU A 96 -1.61 12.86 3.27
N PHE A 97 -0.89 12.10 2.44
CA PHE A 97 -1.12 11.97 0.99
C PHE A 97 -1.74 10.64 0.54
N PHE A 98 -1.94 9.68 1.44
CA PHE A 98 -2.77 8.50 1.14
C PHE A 98 -4.24 8.53 1.59
N PRO A 99 -4.91 9.66 1.91
CA PRO A 99 -6.34 9.61 2.21
C PRO A 99 -7.12 9.72 0.90
N THR A 100 -7.33 8.61 0.16
CA THR A 100 -8.23 8.46 -1.02
C THR A 100 -7.71 8.79 -2.45
N PRO A 101 -6.89 9.83 -2.73
CA PRO A 101 -6.25 10.01 -4.06
C PRO A 101 -5.20 8.97 -4.39
N GLY A 102 -4.52 8.42 -3.38
CA GLY A 102 -3.45 7.42 -3.55
C GLY A 102 -3.94 6.10 -4.13
N ASP A 103 -5.13 5.64 -3.75
CA ASP A 103 -5.75 4.42 -4.28
C ASP A 103 -6.03 4.55 -5.79
N ARG A 104 -6.49 5.73 -6.24
CA ARG A 104 -6.72 6.01 -7.67
C ARG A 104 -5.43 6.13 -8.46
N LEU A 105 -4.40 6.74 -7.88
CA LEU A 105 -3.09 6.83 -8.51
C LEU A 105 -2.48 5.43 -8.65
N LEU A 106 -2.52 4.62 -7.60
CA LEU A 106 -2.02 3.24 -7.63
C LEU A 106 -2.80 2.38 -8.62
N ASP A 107 -4.13 2.47 -8.64
CA ASP A 107 -4.98 1.85 -9.66
C ASP A 107 -4.57 2.28 -11.07
N THR A 108 -4.33 3.58 -11.29
CA THR A 108 -3.85 4.11 -12.57
C THR A 108 -2.48 3.55 -12.95
N LEU A 109 -1.53 3.44 -12.01
CA LEU A 109 -0.21 2.87 -12.29
C LEU A 109 -0.27 1.37 -12.59
N LEU A 110 -1.17 0.65 -11.92
CA LEU A 110 -1.34 -0.79 -12.10
C LEU A 110 -2.06 -1.11 -13.41
N HIS A 111 -3.15 -0.40 -13.72
CA HIS A 111 -4.12 -0.79 -14.75
C HIS A 111 -4.30 0.24 -15.88
N GLY A 112 -3.81 1.46 -15.71
CA GLY A 112 -3.82 2.53 -16.70
C GLY A 112 -2.46 2.79 -17.33
N ASP A 113 -2.46 3.51 -18.45
CA ASP A 113 -1.23 4.04 -19.03
C ASP A 113 -0.70 5.13 -18.08
N VAL A 114 0.58 5.05 -17.70
CA VAL A 114 1.20 6.04 -16.80
C VAL A 114 1.15 7.41 -17.49
N PRO A 115 0.45 8.42 -16.94
CA PRO A 115 0.27 9.69 -17.61
C PRO A 115 1.61 10.39 -17.90
N ARG A 116 1.82 10.82 -19.15
CA ARG A 116 3.00 11.61 -19.57
C ARG A 116 3.16 12.93 -18.79
N GLU A 117 2.09 13.45 -18.22
CA GLU A 117 2.07 14.71 -17.47
C GLU A 117 2.74 14.59 -16.09
N LEU A 118 2.97 13.37 -15.58
CA LEU A 118 3.76 13.13 -14.35
C LEU A 118 5.27 13.27 -14.58
N TYR A 119 5.70 13.54 -15.82
CA TYR A 119 7.09 13.71 -16.24
C TYR A 119 7.50 15.19 -16.41
N ASP A 120 6.56 16.14 -16.28
CA ASP A 120 6.77 17.55 -16.66
C ASP A 120 7.29 18.46 -15.54
N ASP A 121 7.86 17.92 -14.46
CA ASP A 121 8.75 18.69 -13.58
C ASP A 121 10.20 18.61 -14.12
N PRO A 122 10.81 19.74 -14.54
CA PRO A 122 12.09 19.71 -15.24
C PRO A 122 13.22 19.36 -14.26
N PRO A 123 14.05 18.34 -14.54
CA PRO A 123 15.21 18.08 -13.70
C PRO A 123 16.32 19.08 -14.05
N GLN A 124 16.79 19.85 -13.06
CA GLN A 124 18.11 20.52 -13.15
C GLN A 124 19.29 19.52 -13.11
N SER A 125 19.02 18.22 -13.07
CA SER A 125 20.03 17.19 -13.24
C SER A 125 19.82 16.49 -14.57
N SER A 126 20.87 16.43 -15.37
CA SER A 126 21.01 15.61 -16.56
C SER A 126 20.76 14.14 -16.23
N TRP A 127 19.49 13.74 -16.21
CA TRP A 127 19.08 12.36 -16.20
C TRP A 127 18.75 11.98 -17.64
N SER A 128 19.54 11.06 -18.19
CA SER A 128 19.19 10.36 -19.41
C SER A 128 18.83 8.94 -18.97
N PRO A 129 17.53 8.63 -18.80
CA PRO A 129 17.15 7.24 -18.68
C PRO A 129 17.44 6.61 -20.03
N ARG A 130 18.10 5.46 -19.99
CA ARG A 130 18.33 4.64 -21.17
C ARG A 130 17.00 4.41 -21.91
N GLY A 131 16.91 5.00 -23.10
CA GLY A 131 16.06 4.55 -24.19
C GLY A 131 14.68 5.19 -24.26
N ASP A 132 14.36 5.65 -25.48
CA ASP A 132 13.02 5.84 -26.04
C ASP A 132 12.16 4.54 -26.04
N GLU A 133 12.32 3.64 -25.04
CA GLU A 133 11.89 2.23 -25.07
C GLU A 133 10.99 1.78 -23.91
N ARG A 134 10.51 2.66 -23.03
CA ARG A 134 9.39 2.31 -22.13
C ARG A 134 8.10 2.82 -22.77
N PRO A 135 7.46 2.09 -23.71
CA PRO A 135 6.10 2.42 -24.07
C PRO A 135 5.28 2.37 -22.77
N GLU A 136 4.40 3.33 -22.59
CA GLU A 136 3.30 3.35 -21.61
C GLU A 136 2.81 1.90 -21.36
N ARG A 137 3.34 1.25 -20.32
CA ARG A 137 3.04 -0.15 -19.98
C ARG A 137 2.60 -0.18 -18.55
N ARG A 138 1.37 -0.64 -18.38
CA ARG A 138 0.75 -0.94 -17.10
C ARG A 138 1.68 -1.85 -16.29
N LEU A 139 1.85 -1.59 -14.99
CA LEU A 139 2.71 -2.44 -14.15
C LEU A 139 2.27 -3.91 -14.18
N VAL A 140 0.97 -4.18 -14.33
CA VAL A 140 0.44 -5.55 -14.47
C VAL A 140 0.93 -6.27 -15.73
N ASP A 141 1.24 -5.54 -16.80
CA ASP A 141 1.77 -6.11 -18.04
C ASP A 141 3.29 -6.37 -17.94
N ALA A 142 4.00 -5.51 -17.19
CA ALA A 142 5.42 -5.65 -16.94
C ALA A 142 5.72 -6.80 -15.95
N HIS A 143 4.86 -6.99 -14.96
CA HIS A 143 5.02 -8.01 -13.91
C HIS A 143 3.79 -8.94 -13.84
N PRO A 144 3.54 -9.76 -14.89
CA PRO A 144 2.32 -10.55 -15.04
C PRO A 144 2.17 -11.69 -14.02
N HIS A 145 3.17 -11.93 -13.18
CA HIS A 145 3.17 -12.92 -12.10
C HIS A 145 2.67 -12.38 -10.76
N ILE A 146 2.55 -11.06 -10.61
CA ILE A 146 2.05 -10.45 -9.37
C ILE A 146 0.54 -10.65 -9.31
N SER A 147 0.06 -11.14 -8.17
CA SER A 147 -1.34 -11.44 -7.86
C SER A 147 -2.10 -10.24 -7.31
N ALA A 148 -1.44 -9.41 -6.50
CA ALA A 148 -2.01 -8.19 -5.96
C ALA A 148 -0.93 -7.23 -5.45
N VAL A 149 -1.33 -5.97 -5.28
CA VAL A 149 -0.61 -4.98 -4.46
C VAL A 149 -1.45 -4.67 -3.23
N ALA A 150 -0.87 -4.84 -2.04
CA ALA A 150 -1.54 -4.57 -0.77
C ALA A 150 -0.90 -3.35 -0.09
N VAL A 151 -1.65 -2.27 0.09
CA VAL A 151 -1.20 -1.07 0.79
C VAL A 151 -1.62 -1.17 2.26
N VAL A 152 -0.67 -0.99 3.17
CA VAL A 152 -0.93 -0.96 4.62
C VAL A 152 -1.48 0.42 5.00
N VAL A 153 -2.70 0.44 5.51
CA VAL A 153 -3.39 1.66 5.92
C VAL A 153 -3.49 1.75 7.44
N HIS A 154 -3.13 2.92 7.97
CA HIS A 154 -3.30 3.23 9.38
C HIS A 154 -4.64 3.91 9.63
N ASN A 155 -5.57 3.19 10.26
CA ASN A 155 -6.86 3.73 10.68
C ASN A 155 -6.70 4.32 12.08
N SER A 156 -6.23 5.57 12.13
CA SER A 156 -6.11 6.31 13.39
C SER A 156 -7.48 6.55 14.00
N HIS A 157 -7.64 6.24 15.29
CA HIS A 157 -8.86 6.58 16.02
C HIS A 157 -9.10 8.10 16.02
N ALA A 158 -8.04 8.90 16.05
CA ALA A 158 -8.14 10.35 15.92
C ALA A 158 -8.69 10.78 14.56
N HIS A 159 -8.25 10.15 13.47
CA HIS A 159 -8.74 10.47 12.13
C HIS A 159 -10.22 10.08 11.97
N GLN A 160 -10.61 8.92 12.49
CA GLN A 160 -12.00 8.47 12.48
C GLN A 160 -12.90 9.38 13.33
N TRP A 161 -12.44 9.74 14.54
CA TRP A 161 -13.13 10.67 15.43
C TRP A 161 -13.30 12.06 14.80
N LEU A 162 -12.27 12.58 14.11
CA LEU A 162 -12.37 13.84 13.38
C LEU A 162 -13.40 13.74 12.25
N ARG A 163 -13.33 12.70 11.40
CA ARG A 163 -14.28 12.51 10.29
C ARG A 163 -15.72 12.48 10.80
N ASP A 164 -16.01 11.64 11.80
CA ASP A 164 -17.36 11.48 12.33
C ASP A 164 -17.89 12.79 12.96
N ARG A 165 -17.02 13.63 13.52
CA ARG A 165 -17.38 14.98 13.99
C ARG A 165 -17.63 15.99 12.87
N PHE A 166 -16.81 15.97 11.81
CA PHE A 166 -16.91 16.91 10.69
C PHE A 166 -18.09 16.57 9.76
N GLU A 167 -18.38 15.29 9.54
CA GLU A 167 -19.58 14.87 8.79
C GLU A 167 -20.88 15.16 9.56
N ALA A 168 -20.85 15.15 10.90
CA ALA A 168 -22.01 15.42 11.74
C ALA A 168 -22.28 16.91 12.02
N ARG A 169 -21.41 17.84 11.62
CA ARG A 169 -21.60 19.28 11.86
C ARG A 169 -22.26 19.98 10.66
N PRO A 170 -23.34 20.77 10.84
CA PRO A 170 -23.90 21.62 9.79
C PRO A 170 -22.92 22.75 9.42
N GLU A 171 -23.01 23.23 8.17
CA GLU A 171 -22.09 24.10 7.40
C GLU A 171 -21.57 25.41 8.06
N SER A 172 -21.90 25.71 9.31
CA SER A 172 -21.48 26.93 10.01
C SER A 172 -20.14 26.76 10.73
N PHE A 173 -19.10 26.28 10.04
CA PHE A 173 -17.73 26.40 10.57
C PHE A 173 -17.25 27.83 10.31
N ASP A 174 -17.28 28.64 11.36
CA ASP A 174 -16.79 30.01 11.31
C ASP A 174 -15.26 29.92 11.17
N SER A 175 -14.72 30.37 10.03
CA SER A 175 -13.28 30.33 9.70
C SER A 175 -12.47 31.39 10.47
N THR A 176 -12.99 31.80 11.63
CA THR A 176 -12.37 32.73 12.55
C THR A 176 -11.23 32.05 13.31
N ARG A 177 -10.28 32.85 13.80
CA ARG A 177 -9.13 32.37 14.59
C ARG A 177 -9.56 31.58 15.84
N GLU A 178 -10.67 31.96 16.45
CA GLU A 178 -11.27 31.26 17.60
C GLU A 178 -11.80 29.86 17.20
N GLY A 179 -12.34 29.71 15.99
CA GLY A 179 -12.73 28.41 15.44
C GLY A 179 -11.52 27.49 15.17
N MET A 180 -10.40 28.05 14.74
CA MET A 180 -9.14 27.30 14.59
C MET A 180 -8.54 26.88 15.93
N ASP A 181 -8.49 27.77 16.92
CA ASP A 181 -7.94 27.43 18.24
C ASP A 181 -8.79 26.36 18.96
N ALA A 182 -10.12 26.41 18.79
CA ALA A 182 -11.03 25.37 19.28
C ALA A 182 -10.80 24.02 18.57
N MET A 183 -10.59 24.02 17.25
CA MET A 183 -10.26 22.81 16.50
C MET A 183 -8.92 22.19 16.93
N VAL A 184 -7.89 23.00 17.17
CA VAL A 184 -6.59 22.52 17.67
C VAL A 184 -6.72 21.91 19.07
N ALA A 185 -7.44 22.57 19.97
CA ALA A 185 -7.69 22.03 21.31
C ALA A 185 -8.47 20.69 21.25
N GLU A 186 -9.48 20.60 20.37
CA GLU A 186 -10.24 19.38 20.15
C GLU A 186 -9.37 18.25 19.56
N ILE A 187 -8.45 18.53 18.64
CA ILE A 187 -7.51 17.54 18.09
C ILE A 187 -6.59 16.96 19.18
N LEU A 188 -6.19 17.77 20.17
CA LEU A 188 -5.37 17.31 21.29
C LEU A 188 -6.13 16.36 22.23
N GLU A 189 -7.47 16.38 22.22
CA GLU A 189 -8.33 15.43 22.95
C GLU A 189 -8.65 14.16 22.13
N ALA A 190 -8.18 14.06 20.88
CA ALA A 190 -8.52 12.94 20.01
C ALA A 190 -8.04 11.60 20.59
N PRO A 191 -8.84 10.51 20.45
CA PRO A 191 -8.45 9.21 20.97
C PRO A 191 -7.14 8.75 20.35
N GLN A 192 -6.23 8.28 21.22
CA GLN A 192 -4.94 7.74 20.78
C GLN A 192 -5.09 6.29 20.29
N GLY A 193 -4.14 5.89 19.44
CA GLY A 193 -4.11 4.56 18.84
C GLY A 193 -4.84 4.46 17.51
N GLY A 194 -4.94 3.24 17.01
CA GLY A 194 -5.52 2.93 15.72
C GLY A 194 -5.38 1.46 15.38
N SER A 195 -6.00 1.06 14.29
CA SER A 195 -5.86 -0.29 13.74
C SER A 195 -5.22 -0.27 12.37
N LEU A 196 -4.60 -1.37 11.99
CA LEU A 196 -4.10 -1.55 10.63
C LEU A 196 -5.14 -2.30 9.78
N SER A 197 -5.33 -1.83 8.56
CA SER A 197 -6.05 -2.56 7.52
C SER A 197 -5.23 -2.62 6.24
N LEU A 198 -5.69 -3.45 5.30
CA LEU A 198 -5.11 -3.53 3.96
C LEU A 198 -6.07 -3.00 2.90
N HIS A 199 -5.48 -2.27 1.98
CA HIS A 199 -6.06 -1.87 0.72
C HIS A 199 -5.45 -2.77 -0.39
N ILE A 200 -6.23 -3.70 -0.94
CA ILE A 200 -5.75 -4.76 -1.84
C ILE A 200 -6.22 -4.52 -3.27
N PHE A 201 -5.28 -4.26 -4.17
CA PHE A 201 -5.51 -4.10 -5.60
C PHE A 201 -5.11 -5.38 -6.30
N GLU A 202 -6.09 -6.22 -6.66
CA GLU A 202 -5.78 -7.45 -7.38
C GLU A 202 -5.26 -7.15 -8.78
N THR A 203 -4.20 -7.84 -9.16
CA THR A 203 -3.61 -7.70 -10.48
C THR A 203 -3.99 -8.95 -11.28
N LEU A 204 -4.88 -8.82 -12.26
CA LEU A 204 -5.21 -9.88 -13.21
C LEU A 204 -4.07 -10.07 -14.23
N GLY A 205 -2.84 -10.17 -13.76
CA GLY A 205 -1.66 -10.41 -14.58
C GLY A 205 -1.77 -11.74 -15.32
N GLY A 206 -1.21 -11.81 -16.53
CA GLY A 206 -1.44 -12.95 -17.44
C GLY A 206 -0.99 -14.31 -16.91
N THR A 207 -0.09 -14.35 -15.92
CA THR A 207 0.42 -15.57 -15.29
C THR A 207 0.21 -15.59 -13.77
N ALA A 208 -0.48 -14.59 -13.23
CA ALA A 208 -0.66 -14.43 -11.81
C ALA A 208 -1.66 -15.46 -11.30
N LEU A 209 -1.37 -16.07 -10.16
CA LEU A 209 -2.36 -16.86 -9.46
C LEU A 209 -3.33 -15.94 -8.74
N LEU A 210 -4.61 -16.29 -8.74
CA LEU A 210 -5.62 -15.51 -8.03
C LEU A 210 -5.31 -15.50 -6.53
N LEU A 211 -5.40 -14.33 -5.90
CA LEU A 211 -5.31 -14.21 -4.45
C LEU A 211 -6.61 -14.75 -3.82
N PRO A 212 -6.57 -15.80 -2.99
CA PRO A 212 -7.78 -16.34 -2.37
C PRO A 212 -8.53 -15.26 -1.58
N ARG A 213 -9.86 -15.35 -1.56
CA ARG A 213 -10.72 -14.30 -0.98
C ARG A 213 -10.61 -14.24 0.53
N GLU A 214 -10.27 -15.37 1.14
CA GLU A 214 -10.10 -15.61 2.57
C GLU A 214 -8.74 -15.11 3.09
N VAL A 215 -7.85 -14.65 2.21
CA VAL A 215 -6.58 -14.03 2.59
C VAL A 215 -6.79 -12.52 2.63
N PHE A 216 -6.46 -11.89 3.76
CA PHE A 216 -6.67 -10.45 3.97
C PHE A 216 -8.15 -10.04 3.88
N ASP A 217 -9.03 -10.81 4.54
CA ASP A 217 -10.48 -10.66 4.50
C ASP A 217 -11.05 -9.97 5.76
N GLY A 218 -10.26 -9.10 6.37
CA GLY A 218 -10.66 -8.40 7.58
C GLY A 218 -11.86 -7.49 7.42
N PRO A 219 -12.54 -7.16 8.53
CA PRO A 219 -13.71 -6.30 8.51
C PRO A 219 -13.44 -4.87 8.00
N MET A 220 -12.17 -4.42 8.07
CA MET A 220 -11.73 -3.11 7.60
C MET A 220 -10.84 -3.19 6.35
N ASP A 221 -10.55 -4.41 5.87
CA ASP A 221 -9.72 -4.60 4.69
C ASP A 221 -10.59 -4.35 3.46
N ARG A 222 -10.03 -3.63 2.48
CA ARG A 222 -10.71 -3.29 1.23
C ARG A 222 -10.03 -4.01 0.08
N ARG A 223 -10.82 -4.57 -0.83
CA ARG A 223 -10.32 -5.31 -1.98
C ARG A 223 -10.96 -4.75 -3.24
N TRP A 224 -10.13 -4.36 -4.19
CA TRP A 224 -10.55 -3.93 -5.51
C TRP A 224 -10.13 -4.96 -6.54
N ILE A 225 -11.11 -5.40 -7.33
CA ILE A 225 -10.93 -6.43 -8.35
C ILE A 225 -11.10 -5.77 -9.73
N PRO A 226 -10.14 -5.92 -10.65
CA PRO A 226 -10.24 -5.35 -11.99
C PRO A 226 -11.47 -5.88 -12.73
N ASN A 227 -12.29 -4.98 -13.28
CA ASN A 227 -13.38 -5.39 -14.16
C ASN A 227 -12.81 -5.88 -15.50
N THR A 228 -13.12 -7.13 -15.86
CA THR A 228 -12.68 -7.79 -17.09
C THR A 228 -13.21 -7.13 -18.37
N ASP A 229 -14.22 -6.25 -18.30
CA ASP A 229 -14.87 -5.65 -19.47
C ASP A 229 -14.28 -4.30 -19.94
N ARG A 230 -13.17 -3.85 -19.34
CA ARG A 230 -12.34 -2.65 -19.62
C ARG A 230 -12.29 -1.70 -18.42
N THR A 231 -11.13 -1.72 -17.75
CA THR A 231 -10.47 -0.54 -17.15
C THR A 231 -11.24 0.23 -16.06
N ARG A 232 -12.06 -0.40 -15.22
CA ARG A 232 -12.56 0.22 -13.98
C ARG A 232 -12.66 -0.78 -12.82
N LEU A 233 -12.12 -0.41 -11.66
CA LEU A 233 -12.44 -1.05 -10.39
C LEU A 233 -13.81 -0.57 -9.91
N LEU A 234 -14.67 -1.47 -9.45
CA LEU A 234 -15.87 -1.12 -8.70
C LEU A 234 -15.53 -1.22 -7.20
N PRO A 235 -15.89 -0.22 -6.36
CA PRO A 235 -15.92 -0.45 -4.92
C PRO A 235 -16.92 -1.58 -4.60
N PRO A 236 -16.78 -2.29 -3.47
CA PRO A 236 -17.76 -3.29 -3.07
C PRO A 236 -19.15 -2.64 -3.00
N ASP A 237 -20.15 -3.28 -3.60
CA ASP A 237 -21.54 -2.85 -3.51
C ASP A 237 -21.94 -2.76 -2.03
N GLU A 238 -22.33 -1.55 -1.59
CA GLU A 238 -22.97 -1.36 -0.29
C GLU A 238 -24.31 -2.11 -0.31
N SER A 239 -24.30 -3.33 0.24
CA SER A 239 -25.47 -4.17 0.48
C SER A 239 -25.98 -3.99 1.90
#